data_AF-A0A9D5QA94-F1
#
_entry.id   AF-A0A9D5QA94-F1
#
_cell.length_a   1.000
_cell.length_b   1.000
_cell.length_c   1.000
_cell.angle_alpha   90.00
_cell.angle_beta   90.00
_cell.angle_gamma   90.00
#
_symmetry.space_group_name_H-M   'P 1'
#
loop_
_entity.id
_entity.type
_entity.pdbx_description
1 polymer ?
#
loop_
_entity_poly.entity_id
_entity_poly.type
_entity_poly.pdbx_seq_one_letter_code
_entity_poly.pdbx_strand_id
1 'polypeptide(L)'
;FDSRNYAKARGILKEQLNKYPEGDYADRAHYWVGETYLVRDQLPEAIASFNRVSRFTRSTKLDDARFKVALAYLKMGKNDHAREEFRKVISHYPESDYAARARKYLTELGE
;
A
#
# COMPACT_ATOMS: atom_id res chain seq x y z
N PHE A 1 -9.25 -12.20 11.49
CA PHE A 1 -10.10 -11.69 10.40
C PHE A 1 -10.06 -12.70 9.27
N ASP A 2 -11.19 -13.34 9.01
CA ASP A 2 -11.31 -14.50 8.12
C ASP A 2 -11.32 -14.10 6.62
N SER A 3 -10.70 -14.90 5.76
CA SER A 3 -10.60 -14.67 4.30
C SER A 3 -11.92 -14.34 3.62
N ARG A 4 -13.03 -14.84 4.17
CA ARG A 4 -14.40 -14.60 3.70
C ARG A 4 -14.84 -13.14 3.85
N ASN A 5 -14.35 -12.43 4.86
CA ASN A 5 -14.69 -11.03 5.08
C ASN A 5 -13.93 -10.08 4.14
N TYR A 6 -12.70 -10.41 3.75
CA TYR A 6 -11.93 -9.57 2.82
C TYR A 6 -12.58 -9.49 1.44
N ALA A 7 -13.11 -10.59 0.92
CA ALA A 7 -13.79 -10.60 -0.36
C ALA A 7 -15.07 -9.74 -0.35
N LYS A 8 -15.87 -9.84 0.72
CA LYS A 8 -17.09 -9.04 0.89
C LYS A 8 -16.77 -7.55 1.10
N ALA A 9 -15.80 -7.24 1.97
CA ALA A 9 -15.34 -5.87 2.20
C ALA A 9 -14.81 -5.25 0.91
N ARG A 10 -14.00 -5.98 0.14
CA ARG A 10 -13.51 -5.54 -1.17
C ARG A 10 -14.66 -5.25 -2.14
N GLY A 11 -15.70 -6.08 -2.17
CA GLY A 11 -16.89 -5.84 -2.99
C GLY A 11 -17.56 -4.50 -2.66
N ILE A 12 -17.82 -4.26 -1.37
CA ILE A 12 -18.46 -3.02 -0.88
C ILE A 12 -17.58 -1.80 -1.19
N LEU A 13 -16.27 -1.89 -0.92
CA LEU A 13 -15.33 -0.79 -1.19
C LEU A 13 -15.23 -0.48 -2.69
N LYS A 14 -15.21 -1.51 -3.55
CA LYS A 14 -15.18 -1.30 -5.01
C LYS A 14 -16.49 -0.70 -5.53
N GLU A 15 -17.63 -1.07 -4.98
CA GLU A 15 -18.91 -0.43 -5.33
C GLU A 15 -18.90 1.05 -4.94
N GLN A 16 -18.39 1.36 -3.75
CA GLN A 16 -18.27 2.75 -3.28
C GLN A 16 -17.31 3.55 -4.16
N LEU A 17 -16.19 2.96 -4.59
CA LEU A 17 -15.25 3.58 -5.52
C LEU A 17 -15.85 3.79 -6.92
N ASN A 18 -16.78 2.93 -7.37
CA ASN A 18 -17.50 3.16 -8.63
C ASN A 18 -18.47 4.33 -8.53
N LYS A 19 -19.13 4.51 -7.37
CA LYS A 19 -20.07 5.61 -7.13
C LYS A 19 -19.36 6.93 -6.84
N TYR A 20 -18.25 6.88 -6.12
CA TYR A 20 -17.47 8.04 -5.65
C TYR A 20 -15.97 7.81 -5.88
N PRO A 21 -15.50 7.85 -7.13
CA PRO A 21 -14.11 7.52 -7.48
C PRO A 21 -13.07 8.50 -6.93
N GLU A 22 -13.51 9.72 -6.58
CA GLU A 22 -12.64 10.79 -6.06
C GLU A 22 -13.20 11.42 -4.77
N GLY A 23 -14.15 10.76 -4.10
CA GLY A 23 -14.70 11.26 -2.84
C GLY A 23 -13.69 11.18 -1.69
N ASP A 24 -13.97 11.87 -0.57
CA ASP A 24 -13.12 11.95 0.63
C ASP A 24 -12.71 10.59 1.24
N TYR A 25 -13.38 9.50 0.86
CA TYR A 25 -13.09 8.15 1.34
C TYR A 25 -12.42 7.25 0.29
N ALA A 26 -12.23 7.74 -0.94
CA ALA A 26 -11.71 6.95 -2.04
C ALA A 26 -10.26 6.51 -1.80
N ASP A 27 -9.43 7.37 -1.19
CA ASP A 27 -8.06 7.06 -0.78
C ASP A 27 -8.04 5.88 0.22
N ARG A 28 -8.88 5.93 1.26
CA ARG A 28 -9.01 4.88 2.27
C ARG A 28 -9.57 3.60 1.66
N ALA A 29 -10.54 3.71 0.76
CA ALA A 29 -11.12 2.56 0.10
C ALA A 29 -10.08 1.84 -0.77
N HIS A 30 -9.27 2.57 -1.54
CA HIS A 30 -8.16 1.99 -2.30
C HIS A 30 -7.12 1.33 -1.39
N TYR A 31 -6.79 1.98 -0.28
CA TYR A 31 -5.89 1.42 0.73
C TYR A 31 -6.42 0.08 1.28
N TRP A 32 -7.66 0.03 1.75
CA TRP A 32 -8.25 -1.19 2.30
C TRP A 32 -8.42 -2.30 1.27
N VAL A 33 -8.74 -1.94 0.02
CA VAL A 33 -8.74 -2.89 -1.10
C VAL A 33 -7.34 -3.47 -1.30
N GLY A 34 -6.29 -2.64 -1.29
CA GLY A 34 -4.90 -3.10 -1.36
C GLY A 34 -4.53 -4.06 -0.23
N GLU A 35 -4.92 -3.73 1.00
CA GLU A 35 -4.72 -4.60 2.17
C GLU A 35 -5.37 -5.97 1.99
N THR A 36 -6.61 -5.99 1.47
CA THR A 36 -7.29 -7.27 1.22
C THR A 36 -6.55 -8.14 0.21
N TYR A 37 -5.90 -7.53 -0.78
CA TYR A 37 -5.09 -8.26 -1.76
C TYR A 37 -3.76 -8.72 -1.15
N LEU A 38 -3.10 -7.87 -0.35
CA LEU A 38 -1.83 -8.17 0.29
C LEU A 38 -1.94 -9.37 1.24
N VAL A 39 -3.01 -9.40 2.06
CA VAL A 39 -3.29 -10.52 2.98
C VAL A 39 -3.61 -11.82 2.24
N ARG A 40 -4.10 -11.73 0.99
CA ARG A 40 -4.41 -12.89 0.15
C ARG A 40 -3.28 -13.28 -0.81
N ASP A 41 -2.08 -12.73 -0.63
CA ASP A 41 -0.93 -12.96 -1.50
C ASP A 41 -1.16 -12.56 -2.98
N GLN A 42 -2.16 -11.71 -3.23
CA GLN A 42 -2.44 -11.12 -4.54
C GLN A 42 -1.59 -9.85 -4.72
N LEU A 43 -0.27 -10.04 -4.75
CA LEU A 43 0.71 -8.95 -4.67
C LEU A 43 0.59 -7.92 -5.82
N PRO A 44 0.38 -8.30 -7.09
CA PRO A 44 0.21 -7.33 -8.18
C PRO A 44 -1.02 -6.44 -7.99
N GLU A 45 -2.16 -7.01 -7.59
CA GLU A 45 -3.39 -6.25 -7.33
C GLU A 45 -3.29 -5.37 -6.09
N ALA A 46 -2.54 -5.81 -5.07
CA ALA A 46 -2.22 -5.01 -3.89
C ALA A 46 -1.44 -3.76 -4.30
N ILE A 47 -0.35 -3.92 -5.05
CA ILE A 47 0.49 -2.83 -5.55
C ILE A 47 -0.34 -1.84 -6.37
N ALA A 48 -1.15 -2.33 -7.32
CA ALA A 48 -2.01 -1.46 -8.13
C ALA A 48 -2.99 -0.64 -7.28
N SER A 49 -3.55 -1.25 -6.24
CA SER A 49 -4.49 -0.57 -5.34
C SER A 49 -3.80 0.48 -4.46
N PHE A 50 -2.62 0.17 -3.91
CA PHE A 50 -1.85 1.14 -3.12
C PHE A 50 -1.32 2.29 -3.97
N ASN A 51 -0.86 2.02 -5.20
CA ASN A 51 -0.45 3.07 -6.13
C ASN A 51 -1.59 4.02 -6.49
N ARG A 52 -2.84 3.55 -6.41
CA ARG A 52 -4.01 4.41 -6.61
C ARG A 52 -4.18 5.42 -5.47
N VAL A 53 -3.78 5.08 -4.25
CA VAL A 53 -3.75 6.00 -3.10
C VAL A 53 -2.83 7.20 -3.39
N SER A 54 -1.74 6.99 -4.13
CA SER A 54 -0.81 8.06 -4.55
C SER A 54 -1.45 9.17 -5.38
N ARG A 55 -2.62 8.93 -5.99
CA ARG A 55 -3.38 10.00 -6.67
C ARG A 55 -4.04 10.98 -5.70
N PHE A 56 -4.19 10.60 -4.44
CA PHE A 56 -4.81 11.40 -3.40
C PHE A 56 -3.71 12.07 -2.56
N THR A 57 -3.12 13.15 -3.09
CA THR A 57 -1.96 13.83 -2.50
C THR A 57 -2.18 14.38 -1.08
N ARG A 58 -3.44 14.52 -0.65
CA ARG A 58 -3.83 14.94 0.71
C ARG A 58 -4.10 13.78 1.66
N SER A 59 -3.97 12.53 1.19
CA SER A 59 -4.25 11.36 2.00
C SER A 59 -3.17 11.16 3.06
N THR A 60 -3.61 10.89 4.30
CA THR A 60 -2.73 10.50 5.41
C THR A 60 -2.29 9.03 5.31
N LYS A 61 -2.61 8.35 4.21
CA LYS A 61 -2.25 6.95 3.94
C LYS A 61 -1.15 6.80 2.90
N LEU A 62 -0.60 7.89 2.36
CA LEU A 62 0.37 7.83 1.27
C LEU A 62 1.68 7.15 1.66
N ASP A 63 2.20 7.48 2.84
CA ASP A 63 3.40 6.91 3.42
C ASP A 63 3.24 5.41 3.68
N ASP A 64 2.14 5.02 4.31
CA ASP A 64 1.80 3.62 4.59
C ASP A 64 1.55 2.82 3.31
N ALA A 65 0.74 3.36 2.37
CA ALA A 65 0.46 2.72 1.10
C ALA A 65 1.74 2.44 0.33
N ARG A 66 2.67 3.41 0.28
CA ARG A 66 3.94 3.24 -0.43
C ARG A 66 4.88 2.26 0.28
N PHE A 67 4.90 2.27 1.61
CA PHE A 67 5.60 1.26 2.40
C PHE A 67 5.05 -0.14 2.13
N LYS A 68 3.73 -0.31 2.00
CA LYS A 68 3.09 -1.58 1.65
C LYS A 68 3.39 -2.04 0.23
N VAL A 69 3.55 -1.13 -0.73
CA VAL A 69 4.07 -1.47 -2.07
C VAL A 69 5.48 -2.08 -1.97
N ALA A 70 6.36 -1.47 -1.17
CA ALA A 70 7.70 -2.01 -0.94
C ALA A 70 7.67 -3.42 -0.31
N LEU A 71 6.80 -3.63 0.70
CA LEU A 71 6.59 -4.95 1.30
C LEU A 71 6.04 -5.97 0.30
N ALA A 72 5.11 -5.57 -0.57
CA ALA A 72 4.59 -6.44 -1.62
C ALA A 72 5.71 -6.86 -2.59
N TYR A 73 6.58 -5.93 -2.99
CA TYR A 73 7.75 -6.24 -3.82
C TYR A 73 8.72 -7.19 -3.12
N LEU A 74 8.98 -7.01 -1.82
CA LEU A 74 9.79 -7.97 -1.05
C LEU A 74 9.19 -9.36 -1.07
N LYS A 75 7.87 -9.47 -0.86
CA LYS A 75 7.18 -10.75 -0.85
C LYS A 75 7.16 -11.42 -2.24
N MET A 76 7.28 -10.63 -3.31
CA MET A 76 7.50 -11.12 -4.68
C MET A 76 8.96 -11.51 -4.98
N GLY A 77 9.90 -11.34 -4.03
CA GLY A 77 11.34 -11.50 -4.24
C GLY A 77 11.98 -10.40 -5.09
N LYS A 78 11.27 -9.30 -5.36
CA LYS A 78 11.76 -8.18 -6.16
C LYS A 78 12.47 -7.16 -5.28
N ASN A 79 13.60 -7.56 -4.71
CA ASN A 79 14.33 -6.77 -3.71
C ASN A 79 14.75 -5.38 -4.21
N ASP A 80 15.17 -5.25 -5.47
CA ASP A 80 15.56 -3.94 -6.02
C ASP A 80 14.37 -2.96 -6.09
N HIS A 81 13.19 -3.45 -6.48
CA HIS A 81 11.97 -2.65 -6.52
C HIS A 81 11.53 -2.27 -5.10
N ALA A 82 11.66 -3.20 -4.15
CA ALA A 82 11.37 -2.91 -2.75
C ALA A 82 12.30 -1.84 -2.18
N ARG A 83 13.62 -1.93 -2.43
CA ARG A 83 14.59 -0.92 -2.01
C ARG A 83 14.23 0.45 -2.57
N GLU A 84 13.90 0.53 -3.85
CA GLU A 84 13.49 1.80 -4.47
C GLU A 84 12.28 2.41 -3.76
N GLU A 85 11.25 1.62 -3.50
CA GLU A 85 10.05 2.11 -2.80
C GLU A 85 10.31 2.47 -1.34
N PHE A 86 11.17 1.73 -0.62
CA PHE A 86 11.59 2.12 0.73
C PHE A 86 12.34 3.45 0.74
N ARG A 87 13.29 3.66 -0.19
CA ARG A 87 13.99 4.95 -0.33
C ARG A 87 13.01 6.09 -0.62
N LYS A 88 12.01 5.84 -1.47
CA LYS A 88 10.94 6.80 -1.74
C LYS A 88 10.14 7.13 -0.48
N VAL A 89 9.80 6.15 0.36
CA VAL A 89 9.13 6.41 1.64
C VAL A 89 9.98 7.32 2.53
N ILE A 90 11.27 7.04 2.64
CA ILE A 90 12.20 7.83 3.47
C ILE A 90 12.38 9.25 2.92
N SER A 91 12.45 9.39 1.60
CA SER A 91 12.67 10.68 0.94
C SER A 91 11.43 11.57 0.95
N HIS A 92 10.23 10.99 0.76
CA HIS A 92 8.99 11.76 0.68
C HIS A 92 8.30 11.93 2.02
N TYR A 93 8.51 11.02 2.97
CA TYR A 93 7.86 11.01 4.28
C TYR A 93 8.87 10.83 5.42
N PRO A 94 9.93 11.67 5.50
CA PRO A 94 11.05 11.44 6.42
C PRO A 94 10.67 11.40 7.90
N GLU A 95 9.58 12.08 8.28
CA GLU A 95 9.07 12.16 9.66
C GLU A 95 8.06 11.05 10.01
N SER A 96 7.69 10.20 9.03
CA SER A 96 6.74 9.12 9.24
C SER A 96 7.39 7.93 9.97
N ASP A 97 6.62 7.25 10.83
CA ASP A 97 6.98 5.94 11.39
C ASP A 97 7.37 4.93 10.31
N TYR A 98 6.77 5.02 9.11
CA TYR A 98 7.10 4.14 7.98
C TYR A 98 8.47 4.43 7.39
N ALA A 99 8.99 5.66 7.48
CA ALA A 99 10.36 5.95 7.06
C ALA A 99 11.38 5.33 8.01
N ALA A 100 11.12 5.35 9.33
CA ALA A 100 11.98 4.64 10.29
C ALA A 100 11.99 3.12 10.03
N ARG A 101 10.83 2.54 9.71
CA ARG A 101 10.72 1.12 9.35
C ARG A 101 11.41 0.81 8.02
N ALA A 102 11.18 1.62 6.99
CA ALA A 102 11.86 1.52 5.69
C ALA A 102 13.39 1.56 5.85
N ARG A 103 13.88 2.44 6.74
CA ARG A 103 15.19 2.41 7.43
C ARG A 103 15.74 0.99 7.60
N LYS A 104 15.07 0.27 8.48
CA LYS A 104 15.45 -1.07 8.92
C LYS A 104 15.41 -2.09 7.79
N TYR A 105 14.37 -2.05 6.97
CA TYR A 105 14.27 -2.97 5.82
C TYR A 105 15.40 -2.77 4.82
N LEU A 106 15.82 -1.54 4.53
CA LEU A 106 16.97 -1.30 3.66
C LEU A 106 18.26 -1.90 4.24
N THR A 107 18.49 -1.72 5.53
CA THR A 107 19.64 -2.34 6.23
C THR A 107 19.60 -3.86 6.20
N GLU A 108 18.44 -4.48 6.40
CA GLU A 108 18.27 -5.93 6.29
C GLU A 108 18.51 -6.44 4.86
N LEU A 109 18.27 -5.59 3.85
CA LEU A 109 18.55 -5.88 2.45
C LEU A 109 20.01 -5.58 2.04
N GLY A 110 20.87 -5.18 2.98
CA GLY A 110 22.29 -4.95 2.77
C GLY A 110 22.66 -3.55 2.26
N GLU A 111 21.84 -2.53 2.55
CA GLU A 111 22.19 -1.10 2.41
C GLU A 111 22.68 -0.48 3.72
#